data_AF-A0A0K0DYZ6-F1
#
_entry.id   AF-A0A0K0DYZ6-F1
#
_cell.length_a   1.000
_cell.length_b   1.000
_cell.length_c   1.000
_cell.angle_alpha   90.00
_cell.angle_beta   90.00
_cell.angle_gamma   90.00
#
_symmetry.space_group_name_H-M   'P 1'
#
loop_
_entity.id
_entity.type
_entity.pdbx_description
1 polymer ?
#
loop_
_entity_poly.entity_id
_entity_poly.type
_entity_poly.pdbx_seq_one_letter_code
_entity_poly.pdbx_strand_id
1 'polypeptide(L)'
;MLFILNLFLIFFKCKIIYFKCFILIIFINKTVGDNLYFHNIRCYSCTSLDGEKLLNDIKDFNWHKWMENIRYAPFTDGCSDTFTPDVALRSGAKSQECENGICMKMELTQVNGTSNVWRGCIPKSKDQIRPDCTKISSNQGSMEICTCNSHLCNSNKKIKYNYILIIIFIIICFYINFNI
;
A
#
# COMPACT_ATOMS: atom_id res chain seq x y z
N MET A 1 28.73 -42.54 -27.95
CA MET A 1 27.70 -41.53 -28.27
C MET A 1 26.58 -41.41 -27.21
N LEU A 2 26.57 -42.20 -26.11
CA LEU A 2 25.57 -42.05 -25.03
C LEU A 2 25.90 -40.94 -24.01
N PHE A 3 27.18 -40.55 -23.87
CA PHE A 3 27.60 -39.60 -22.84
C PHE A 3 27.18 -38.15 -23.15
N ILE A 4 27.19 -37.77 -24.43
CA ILE A 4 26.80 -36.43 -24.91
C ILE A 4 25.27 -36.23 -24.78
N LEU A 5 24.48 -37.28 -25.02
CA LEU A 5 23.02 -37.23 -24.87
C LEU A 5 22.62 -37.07 -23.38
N ASN A 6 23.35 -37.72 -22.47
CA ASN A 6 23.13 -37.56 -21.03
C ASN A 6 23.51 -36.15 -20.53
N LEU A 7 24.58 -35.55 -21.06
CA LEU A 7 24.92 -34.16 -20.74
C LEU A 7 23.81 -33.18 -21.19
N PHE A 8 23.29 -33.34 -22.41
CA PHE A 8 22.20 -32.50 -22.93
C PHE A 8 20.91 -32.61 -22.09
N LEU A 9 20.58 -33.81 -21.60
CA LEU A 9 19.42 -34.03 -20.71
C LEU A 9 19.60 -33.39 -19.32
N ILE A 10 20.82 -33.37 -18.79
CA ILE A 10 21.15 -32.68 -17.53
C ILE A 10 21.00 -31.15 -17.69
N PHE A 11 21.49 -30.60 -18.80
CA PHE A 11 21.34 -29.16 -19.12
C PHE A 11 19.88 -28.73 -19.27
N PHE A 12 19.04 -29.53 -19.93
CA PHE A 12 17.61 -29.24 -20.06
C PHE A 12 16.86 -29.30 -18.73
N LYS A 13 17.20 -30.24 -17.84
CA LYS A 13 16.64 -30.30 -16.49
C LYS A 13 17.03 -29.08 -15.65
N CYS A 14 18.25 -28.56 -15.80
CA CYS A 14 18.74 -27.39 -15.07
C CYS A 14 17.97 -26.10 -15.43
N LYS A 15 17.72 -25.83 -16.73
CA LYS A 15 16.96 -24.64 -17.16
C LYS A 15 15.52 -24.58 -16.62
N ILE A 16 14.86 -25.74 -16.50
CA ILE A 16 13.51 -25.84 -15.95
C ILE A 16 13.49 -25.54 -14.44
N ILE A 17 14.55 -25.90 -13.71
CA ILE A 17 14.65 -25.68 -12.25
C ILE A 17 14.79 -24.19 -11.93
N TYR A 18 15.63 -23.45 -12.65
CA TYR A 18 15.81 -22.01 -12.42
C TYR A 18 14.54 -21.20 -12.71
N PHE A 19 13.84 -21.52 -13.80
CA PHE A 19 12.56 -20.87 -14.13
C PHE A 19 11.50 -21.14 -13.07
N LYS A 20 11.44 -22.38 -12.55
CA LYS A 20 10.56 -22.73 -11.43
C LYS A 20 10.90 -21.98 -10.15
N CYS A 21 12.19 -21.81 -9.81
CA CYS A 21 12.60 -21.03 -8.64
C CYS A 21 12.25 -19.54 -8.76
N PHE A 22 12.42 -18.92 -9.94
CA PHE A 22 12.04 -17.52 -10.15
C PHE A 22 10.53 -17.30 -10.01
N ILE A 23 9.73 -18.18 -10.61
CA ILE A 23 8.27 -18.18 -10.43
C ILE A 23 7.93 -18.41 -8.96
N LEU A 24 8.58 -19.35 -8.28
CA LEU A 24 8.36 -19.61 -6.86
C LEU A 24 8.67 -18.38 -5.99
N ILE A 25 9.74 -17.64 -6.25
CA ILE A 25 10.10 -16.42 -5.50
C ILE A 25 9.07 -15.31 -5.74
N ILE A 26 8.58 -15.14 -6.98
CA ILE A 26 7.49 -14.19 -7.28
C ILE A 26 6.19 -14.61 -6.57
N PHE A 27 5.85 -15.90 -6.59
CA PHE A 27 4.68 -16.44 -5.91
C PHE A 27 4.81 -16.37 -4.39
N ILE A 28 5.99 -16.60 -3.82
CA ILE A 28 6.25 -16.48 -2.37
C ILE A 28 6.14 -15.02 -1.96
N ASN A 29 6.71 -14.06 -2.70
CA ASN A 29 6.57 -12.64 -2.37
C ASN A 29 5.12 -12.15 -2.48
N LYS A 30 4.33 -12.71 -3.42
CA LYS A 30 2.90 -12.41 -3.53
C LYS A 30 2.10 -13.08 -2.40
N THR A 31 2.35 -14.35 -2.11
CA THR A 31 1.60 -15.12 -1.11
C THR A 31 1.99 -14.79 0.34
N VAL A 32 3.23 -14.39 0.63
CA VAL A 32 3.63 -13.90 1.96
C VAL A 32 3.01 -12.53 2.25
N GLY A 33 2.73 -11.72 1.22
CA GLY A 33 1.95 -10.49 1.36
C GLY A 33 0.45 -10.71 1.58
N ASP A 34 -0.12 -11.73 0.93
CA ASP A 34 -1.57 -11.96 0.91
C ASP A 34 -2.09 -12.92 2.03
N ASN A 35 -1.24 -13.74 2.66
CA ASN A 35 -1.69 -14.80 3.61
C ASN A 35 -1.61 -14.45 5.11
N LEU A 36 -1.31 -13.21 5.50
CA LEU A 36 -1.52 -12.78 6.88
C LEU A 36 -2.99 -12.38 7.05
N TYR A 37 -3.86 -13.40 7.15
CA TYR A 37 -5.25 -13.31 7.59
C TYR A 37 -5.28 -12.87 9.06
N PHE A 38 -4.92 -11.62 9.32
CA PHE A 38 -5.20 -11.01 10.61
C PHE A 38 -6.71 -10.75 10.66
N HIS A 39 -7.38 -11.43 11.60
CA HIS A 39 -8.79 -11.13 11.93
C HIS A 39 -9.00 -9.64 12.20
N ASN A 40 -7.98 -8.95 12.72
CA ASN A 40 -7.94 -7.50 12.92
C ASN A 40 -6.71 -6.89 12.24
N ILE A 41 -6.91 -6.12 11.17
CA ILE A 41 -5.83 -5.33 10.57
C ILE A 41 -5.55 -4.10 11.46
N ARG A 42 -4.37 -3.49 11.33
CA ARG A 42 -4.09 -2.17 11.92
C ARG A 42 -4.01 -1.13 10.82
N CYS A 43 -4.45 0.09 11.10
CA CYS A 43 -4.35 1.23 10.18
C CYS A 43 -3.64 2.39 10.88
N TYR A 44 -2.93 3.20 10.10
CA TYR A 44 -2.49 4.50 10.62
C TYR A 44 -3.70 5.43 10.77
N SER A 45 -3.74 6.17 11.87
CA SER A 45 -4.73 7.19 12.15
C SER A 45 -4.03 8.50 12.45
N CYS A 46 -4.21 9.48 11.58
CA CYS A 46 -3.69 10.84 11.73
C CYS A 46 -4.33 11.75 10.68
N THR A 47 -4.27 13.06 10.89
CA THR A 47 -4.61 14.02 9.85
C THR A 47 -3.70 15.25 9.89
N SER A 48 -3.49 15.91 8.75
CA SER A 48 -2.97 17.27 8.67
C SER A 48 -4.05 18.31 8.38
N LEU A 49 -5.33 17.89 8.42
CA LEU A 49 -6.49 18.77 8.33
C LEU A 49 -6.96 19.13 9.74
N ASP A 50 -7.44 20.35 9.89
CA ASP A 50 -8.31 20.69 11.01
C ASP A 50 -9.64 19.93 10.80
N GLY A 51 -9.80 18.82 11.52
CA GLY A 51 -10.95 17.94 11.35
C GLY A 51 -12.25 18.57 11.81
N GLU A 52 -12.23 19.49 12.77
CA GLU A 52 -13.43 20.22 13.19
C GLU A 52 -13.86 21.20 12.10
N LYS A 53 -12.91 21.96 11.55
CA LYS A 53 -13.17 22.86 10.43
C LYS A 53 -13.69 22.10 9.21
N LEU A 54 -13.05 21.00 8.84
CA LEU A 54 -13.49 20.16 7.71
C LEU A 54 -14.93 19.67 7.91
N LEU A 55 -15.26 19.22 9.13
CA LEU A 55 -16.61 18.75 9.44
C LEU A 55 -17.64 19.86 9.32
N ASN A 56 -17.35 21.05 9.85
CA ASN A 56 -18.23 22.21 9.74
C ASN A 56 -18.44 22.67 8.29
N ASP A 57 -17.46 22.44 7.40
CA ASP A 57 -17.55 22.80 5.98
C ASP A 57 -18.38 21.79 5.15
N ILE A 58 -18.61 20.57 5.64
CA ILE A 58 -19.38 19.54 4.94
C ILE A 58 -20.89 19.79 5.13
N LYS A 59 -21.54 20.28 4.06
CA LYS A 59 -22.98 20.57 4.05
C LYS A 59 -23.86 19.33 3.87
N ASP A 60 -23.35 18.30 3.20
CA ASP A 60 -24.11 17.08 2.97
C ASP A 60 -24.20 16.26 4.27
N PHE A 61 -25.42 15.98 4.72
CA PHE A 61 -25.68 15.32 5.99
C PHE A 61 -25.06 13.92 6.07
N ASN A 62 -25.05 13.16 4.97
CA ASN A 62 -24.52 11.80 4.95
C ASN A 62 -22.99 11.82 5.03
N TRP A 63 -22.34 12.71 4.29
CA TRP A 63 -20.90 12.92 4.36
C TRP A 63 -20.46 13.45 5.72
N HIS A 64 -21.22 14.39 6.29
CA HIS A 64 -20.95 14.91 7.62
C HIS A 64 -20.98 13.77 8.65
N LYS A 65 -22.09 13.03 8.71
CA LYS A 65 -22.25 11.89 9.61
C LYS A 65 -21.20 10.80 9.39
N TRP A 66 -20.82 10.54 8.15
CA TRP A 66 -19.77 9.58 7.82
C TRP A 66 -18.40 10.03 8.36
N MET A 67 -18.02 11.28 8.13
CA MET A 67 -16.78 11.85 8.68
C MET A 67 -16.80 11.93 10.21
N GLU A 68 -17.96 12.17 10.83
CA GLU A 68 -18.13 12.11 12.28
C GLU A 68 -17.90 10.71 12.85
N ASN A 69 -18.08 9.64 12.07
CA ASN A 69 -17.79 8.28 12.50
C ASN A 69 -16.31 7.90 12.30
N ILE A 70 -15.56 8.67 11.50
CA ILE A 70 -14.12 8.47 11.26
C ILE A 70 -13.26 9.28 12.27
N ARG A 71 -13.91 10.03 13.18
CA ARG A 71 -13.39 11.12 14.03
C ARG A 71 -12.26 10.85 15.04
N TYR A 72 -11.52 9.75 14.95
CA TYR A 72 -10.40 9.49 15.88
C TYR A 72 -9.03 9.55 15.20
N ALA A 73 -8.84 10.53 14.31
CA ALA A 73 -7.54 10.84 13.72
C ALA A 73 -6.93 12.06 14.42
N PRO A 74 -5.81 11.93 15.18
CA PRO A 74 -5.14 13.07 15.77
C PRO A 74 -4.54 13.97 14.69
N PHE A 75 -4.63 15.28 14.87
CA PHE A 75 -3.87 16.23 14.06
C PHE A 75 -2.38 16.09 14.35
N THR A 76 -1.55 15.85 13.33
CA THR A 76 -0.09 15.78 13.48
C THR A 76 0.65 16.28 12.25
N ASP A 77 1.74 17.01 12.47
CA ASP A 77 2.60 17.52 11.38
C ASP A 77 3.25 16.39 10.56
N GLY A 78 3.47 15.22 11.18
CA GLY A 78 3.99 14.04 10.49
C GLY A 78 2.96 13.32 9.61
N CYS A 79 1.69 13.76 9.60
CA CYS A 79 0.65 13.19 8.74
C CYS A 79 0.67 13.81 7.33
N SER A 80 1.80 13.68 6.63
CA SER A 80 1.96 14.22 5.28
C SER A 80 1.73 13.16 4.20
N ASP A 81 1.81 13.55 2.92
CA ASP A 81 1.84 12.57 1.82
C ASP A 81 3.14 11.74 1.86
N THR A 82 4.28 12.38 2.17
CA THR A 82 5.58 11.72 2.41
C THR A 82 5.60 11.04 3.79
N PHE A 83 4.71 10.09 3.98
CA PHE A 83 4.49 9.44 5.26
C PHE A 83 5.63 8.49 5.62
N THR A 84 6.44 8.89 6.59
CA THR A 84 7.48 8.06 7.21
C THR A 84 6.95 7.54 8.56
N PRO A 85 6.62 6.24 8.68
CA PRO A 85 5.96 5.71 9.88
C PRO A 85 6.66 6.05 11.20
N ASP A 86 7.99 6.01 11.22
CA ASP A 86 8.81 6.30 12.39
C ASP A 86 8.68 7.76 12.85
N VAL A 87 8.67 8.71 11.91
CA VAL A 87 8.48 10.14 12.20
C VAL A 87 7.02 10.42 12.54
N ALA A 88 6.09 9.86 11.77
CA ALA A 88 4.67 10.08 11.95
C ALA A 88 4.20 9.61 13.33
N LEU A 89 4.60 8.41 13.76
CA LEU A 89 4.25 7.88 15.09
C LEU A 89 4.84 8.74 16.21
N ARG A 90 6.10 9.22 16.06
CA ARG A 90 6.72 10.16 17.01
C ARG A 90 6.02 11.52 17.05
N SER A 91 5.45 11.97 15.93
CA SER A 91 4.67 13.21 15.85
C SER A 91 3.26 13.09 16.46
N GLY A 92 2.84 11.89 16.88
CA GLY A 92 1.56 11.64 17.52
C GLY A 92 0.58 10.78 16.71
N ALA A 93 0.94 10.38 15.48
CA ALA A 93 0.09 9.50 14.69
C ALA A 93 -0.11 8.18 15.43
N LYS A 94 -1.26 7.54 15.25
CA LYS A 94 -1.57 6.26 15.91
C LYS A 94 -1.50 5.12 14.91
N SER A 95 -1.09 3.95 15.39
CA SER A 95 -1.37 2.68 14.75
C SER A 95 -2.45 2.00 15.58
N GLN A 96 -3.66 1.91 15.05
CA GLN A 96 -4.83 1.40 15.78
C GLN A 96 -5.43 0.19 15.08
N GLU A 97 -6.06 -0.67 15.86
CA GLU A 97 -6.78 -1.83 15.34
C GLU A 97 -8.03 -1.38 14.59
N CYS A 98 -8.35 -2.11 13.52
CA CYS A 98 -9.46 -1.85 12.63
C CYS A 98 -10.29 -3.12 12.51
N GLU A 99 -11.06 -3.39 13.56
CA GLU A 99 -11.90 -4.59 13.66
C GLU A 99 -12.94 -4.63 12.54
N ASN A 100 -12.89 -5.71 11.74
CA ASN A 100 -13.74 -5.92 10.58
C ASN A 100 -13.84 -4.69 9.64
N GLY A 101 -12.78 -3.89 9.54
CA GLY A 101 -12.75 -2.65 8.79
C GLY A 101 -11.77 -2.64 7.61
N ILE A 102 -11.63 -1.49 6.98
CA ILE A 102 -10.66 -1.22 5.90
C ILE A 102 -9.83 0.04 6.25
N CYS A 103 -8.55 0.05 5.88
CA CYS A 103 -7.74 1.26 6.04
C CYS A 103 -8.06 2.26 4.93
N MET A 104 -8.01 3.55 5.25
CA MET A 104 -8.26 4.65 4.33
C MET A 104 -7.12 5.68 4.38
N LYS A 105 -6.81 6.25 3.21
CA LYS A 105 -6.04 7.50 3.04
C LYS A 105 -6.87 8.42 2.14
N MET A 106 -7.21 9.61 2.63
CA MET A 106 -7.77 10.70 1.84
C MET A 106 -6.73 11.80 1.71
N GLU A 107 -6.51 12.30 0.50
CA GLU A 107 -5.60 13.38 0.19
C GLU A 107 -6.36 14.52 -0.49
N LEU A 108 -6.22 15.74 0.04
CA LEU A 108 -6.81 16.97 -0.47
C LEU A 108 -5.69 17.86 -1.00
N THR A 109 -5.58 17.96 -2.32
CA THR A 109 -4.62 18.84 -2.99
C THR A 109 -5.33 20.09 -3.46
N GLN A 110 -5.00 21.25 -2.91
CA GLN A 110 -5.53 22.54 -3.35
C GLN A 110 -4.80 23.02 -4.62
N VAL A 111 -5.43 23.94 -5.37
CA VAL A 111 -4.81 24.56 -6.57
C VAL A 111 -3.48 25.28 -6.31
N ASN A 112 -3.24 25.75 -5.09
CA ASN A 112 -1.96 26.36 -4.70
C ASN A 112 -0.83 25.34 -4.44
N GLY A 113 -1.10 24.03 -4.59
CA GLY A 113 -0.15 22.95 -4.35
C GLY A 113 -0.08 22.45 -2.90
N THR A 114 -0.82 23.07 -1.97
CA THR A 114 -0.90 22.56 -0.60
C THR A 114 -1.67 21.24 -0.59
N SER A 115 -1.10 20.22 0.06
CA SER A 115 -1.71 18.90 0.20
C SER A 115 -1.94 18.61 1.67
N ASN A 116 -3.17 18.25 2.02
CA ASN A 116 -3.53 17.80 3.34
C ASN A 116 -4.00 16.35 3.30
N VAL A 117 -3.67 15.58 4.33
CA VAL A 117 -3.94 14.15 4.34
C VAL A 117 -4.75 13.75 5.57
N TRP A 118 -5.62 12.78 5.38
CA TRP A 118 -6.35 12.09 6.43
C TRP A 118 -6.14 10.60 6.30
N ARG A 119 -5.69 9.96 7.37
CA ARG A 119 -5.53 8.51 7.46
C ARG A 119 -6.40 7.99 8.58
N GLY A 120 -7.06 6.86 8.35
CA GLY A 120 -7.89 6.25 9.38
C GLY A 120 -8.31 4.83 9.04
N CYS A 121 -9.09 4.28 9.97
CA CYS A 121 -9.82 3.04 9.79
C CYS A 121 -11.29 3.37 9.53
N ILE A 122 -11.92 2.70 8.58
CA ILE A 122 -13.38 2.66 8.45
C ILE A 122 -13.84 1.35 9.11
N PRO A 123 -14.46 1.38 10.30
CA PRO A 123 -14.85 0.17 11.01
C PRO A 123 -16.04 -0.51 10.34
N LYS A 124 -16.16 -1.84 10.51
CA LYS A 124 -17.31 -2.65 10.03
C LYS A 124 -17.62 -2.52 8.53
N SER A 125 -16.65 -2.11 7.74
CA SER A 125 -16.80 -1.87 6.30
C SER A 125 -16.24 -2.98 5.43
N LYS A 126 -15.66 -4.02 6.03
CA LYS A 126 -15.16 -5.17 5.28
C LYS A 126 -16.31 -5.79 4.48
N ASP A 127 -16.05 -6.08 3.21
CA ASP A 127 -17.00 -6.53 2.19
C ASP A 127 -18.04 -5.48 1.71
N GLN A 128 -18.18 -4.34 2.40
CA GLN A 128 -19.02 -3.20 1.96
C GLN A 128 -18.23 -2.20 1.11
N ILE A 129 -16.93 -2.05 1.39
CA ILE A 129 -16.03 -1.13 0.69
C ILE A 129 -14.91 -1.94 0.04
N ARG A 130 -14.80 -1.83 -1.28
CA ARG A 130 -13.73 -2.49 -2.05
C ARG A 130 -12.43 -1.67 -1.93
N PRO A 131 -11.26 -2.33 -1.74
CA PRO A 131 -9.96 -1.69 -1.90
C PRO A 131 -9.82 -1.05 -3.28
N ASP A 132 -9.77 0.27 -3.32
CA ASP A 132 -9.63 1.05 -4.54
C ASP A 132 -9.21 2.50 -4.24
N CYS A 133 -8.77 3.23 -5.27
CA CYS A 133 -8.50 4.66 -5.22
C CYS A 133 -9.46 5.41 -6.16
N THR A 134 -10.24 6.34 -5.60
CA THR A 134 -11.10 7.24 -6.37
C THR A 134 -10.56 8.65 -6.28
N LYS A 135 -10.37 9.29 -7.44
CA LYS A 135 -9.93 10.68 -7.55
C LYS A 135 -11.04 11.55 -8.13
N ILE A 136 -11.34 12.65 -7.45
CA ILE A 136 -12.28 13.68 -7.86
C ILE A 136 -11.50 14.99 -8.01
N SER A 137 -11.74 15.73 -9.08
CA SER A 137 -11.10 17.02 -9.33
C SER A 137 -12.15 18.10 -9.52
N SER A 138 -11.85 19.31 -9.05
CA SER A 138 -12.66 20.52 -9.19
C SER A 138 -11.79 21.70 -9.57
N ASN A 139 -12.41 22.87 -9.78
CA ASN A 139 -11.71 24.14 -9.97
C ASN A 139 -10.94 24.62 -8.72
N GLN A 140 -11.19 24.04 -7.55
CA GLN A 140 -10.53 24.41 -6.29
C GLN A 140 -9.38 23.46 -5.91
N GLY A 141 -9.30 22.29 -6.55
CA GLY A 141 -8.27 21.30 -6.26
C GLY A 141 -8.68 19.89 -6.66
N SER A 142 -8.06 18.89 -6.06
CA SER A 142 -8.43 17.48 -6.20
C SER A 142 -8.46 16.77 -4.86
N MET A 143 -9.38 15.83 -4.73
CA MET A 143 -9.49 14.89 -3.61
C MET A 143 -9.22 13.48 -4.14
N GLU A 144 -8.32 12.75 -3.51
CA GLU A 144 -8.08 11.34 -3.79
C GLU A 144 -8.33 10.52 -2.51
N ILE A 145 -9.25 9.56 -2.58
CA ILE A 145 -9.59 8.66 -1.48
C ILE A 145 -9.18 7.25 -1.89
N CYS A 146 -8.21 6.68 -1.18
CA CYS A 146 -7.74 5.32 -1.33
C CYS A 146 -8.14 4.47 -0.13
N THR A 147 -8.60 3.26 -0.39
CA THR A 147 -8.92 2.25 0.62
C THR A 147 -8.14 0.95 0.37
N CYS A 148 -7.74 0.27 1.44
CA CYS A 148 -6.92 -0.95 1.35
C CYS A 148 -7.15 -1.86 2.56
N ASN A 149 -7.08 -3.18 2.34
CA ASN A 149 -7.47 -4.21 3.32
C ASN A 149 -6.27 -4.96 3.94
N SER A 150 -5.06 -4.45 3.81
CA SER A 150 -3.85 -5.06 4.39
C SER A 150 -3.36 -4.29 5.62
N HIS A 151 -2.55 -4.94 6.46
CA HIS A 151 -1.99 -4.32 7.66
C HIS A 151 -1.15 -3.07 7.31
N LEU A 152 -1.52 -1.92 7.88
CA LEU A 152 -0.82 -0.63 7.76
C LEU A 152 -0.64 -0.15 6.30
N CYS A 153 -1.52 -0.58 5.41
CA CYS A 153 -1.44 -0.30 3.98
C CYS A 153 -1.66 1.17 3.62
N ASN A 154 -2.34 1.94 4.48
CA ASN A 154 -2.59 3.37 4.25
C ASN A 154 -1.36 4.27 4.53
N SER A 155 -0.18 3.69 4.70
CA SER A 155 1.08 4.44 4.70
C SER A 155 1.43 5.03 3.34
N ASN A 156 0.96 4.44 2.23
CA ASN A 156 1.27 4.85 0.86
C ASN A 156 2.75 5.18 0.62
N LYS A 157 3.64 4.22 0.92
CA LYS A 157 4.82 4.08 0.05
C LYS A 157 4.31 3.57 -1.29
N LYS A 158 4.27 4.41 -2.33
CA LYS A 158 4.42 3.90 -3.70
C LYS A 158 5.61 2.95 -3.62
N ILE A 159 5.40 1.65 -3.85
CA ILE A 159 6.49 0.67 -3.83
C ILE A 159 7.46 1.15 -4.91
N LYS A 160 8.53 1.83 -4.50
CA LYS A 160 9.66 2.07 -5.37
C LYS A 160 10.30 0.71 -5.52
N TYR A 161 9.88 -0.02 -6.55
CA TYR A 161 10.67 -1.15 -7.02
C TYR A 161 12.06 -0.59 -7.24
N ASN A 162 13.03 -1.15 -6.53
CA ASN A 162 14.41 -0.84 -6.82
C ASN A 162 14.70 -1.52 -8.16
N TYR A 163 14.38 -0.85 -9.26
CA TYR A 163 14.57 -1.37 -10.61
C TYR A 163 16.01 -1.85 -10.82
N ILE A 164 16.98 -1.26 -10.12
CA ILE A 164 18.38 -1.68 -10.10
C ILE A 164 18.52 -3.12 -9.60
N LEU A 165 17.82 -3.53 -8.53
CA LEU A 165 17.88 -4.92 -8.04
C LEU A 165 17.26 -5.90 -9.04
N ILE A 166 16.17 -5.51 -9.71
CA ILE A 166 15.54 -6.32 -10.75
C ILE A 166 16.51 -6.48 -11.95
N ILE A 167 17.15 -5.39 -12.37
CA ILE A 167 18.13 -5.39 -13.47
C ILE A 167 19.36 -6.23 -13.10
N ILE A 168 19.93 -6.06 -11.91
CA ILE A 168 21.07 -6.86 -11.43
C ILE A 168 20.70 -8.34 -11.40
N PHE A 169 19.52 -8.68 -10.90
CA PHE A 169 19.04 -10.06 -10.88
C PHE A 169 18.92 -10.64 -12.31
N ILE A 170 18.36 -9.88 -13.26
CA ILE A 170 18.29 -10.27 -14.67
C ILE A 170 19.69 -10.50 -15.26
N ILE A 171 20.64 -9.60 -15.00
CA ILE A 171 22.04 -9.72 -15.47
C ILE A 171 22.70 -10.98 -14.89
N ILE A 172 22.55 -11.23 -13.59
CA ILE A 172 23.09 -12.43 -12.94
C ILE A 172 22.48 -13.70 -13.57
N CYS A 173 21.17 -13.72 -13.82
CA CYS A 173 20.51 -14.83 -14.50
C CYS A 173 21.04 -15.04 -15.94
N PHE A 174 21.30 -13.97 -16.70
CA PHE A 174 21.91 -14.08 -18.02
C PHE A 174 23.37 -14.58 -17.94
N TYR A 175 24.16 -14.08 -17.00
CA TYR A 175 25.55 -14.47 -16.83
C TYR A 175 25.69 -15.96 -16.45
N ILE A 176 24.83 -16.46 -15.57
CA ILE A 176 24.78 -17.89 -15.20
C ILE A 176 24.35 -18.76 -16.39
N ASN A 177 23.45 -18.28 -17.25
CA ASN A 177 22.99 -19.04 -18.43
C ASN A 177 24.02 -19.06 -19.59
N PHE A 178 24.96 -18.12 -19.64
CA PHE A 178 25.98 -18.04 -20.70
C PHE A 178 27.33 -18.64 -20.30
N ASN A 179 27.64 -18.75 -19.00
CA ASN A 179 28.90 -19.33 -18.50
C ASN A 179 28.80 -20.78 -18.00
N ILE A 180 27.66 -21.46 -18.25
CA ILE A 180 27.48 -22.90 -18.05
C ILE A 180 27.08 -23.50 -19.39
#